data_AF-A0A133SG10-F1
#
_entry.id   AF-A0A133SG10-F1
#
_cell.length_a   1.000
_cell.length_b   1.000
_cell.length_c   1.000
_cell.angle_alpha   90.00
_cell.angle_beta   90.00
_cell.angle_gamma   90.00
#
_symmetry.space_group_name_H-M   'P 1'
#
loop_
_entity.id
_entity.type
_entity.pdbx_description
1 polymer ?
#
loop_
_entity_poly.entity_id
_entity_poly.type
_entity_poly.pdbx_seq_one_letter_code
_entity_poly.pdbx_strand_id
1 'polypeptide(L)' 'DASLSDREGAEKAIEALSDFLFNTLGLDSQLSDLGIDESHFEEMAKKACGPTGVIEGFADLTPEDVVNIYKMCL' A
#
# COMPACT_ATOMS: atom_id res chain seq x y z
N ASP A 1 -4.36 -11.94 19.94
CA ASP A 1 -4.73 -13.29 20.39
C ASP A 1 -3.45 -14.11 20.41
N ALA A 2 -3.07 -14.64 21.58
CA ALA A 2 -1.80 -15.37 21.73
C ALA A 2 -1.84 -16.77 21.09
N SER A 3 -3.00 -17.22 20.57
CA SER A 3 -3.15 -18.51 19.91
C SER A 3 -2.86 -18.48 18.40
N LEU A 4 -2.65 -17.30 17.81
CA LEU A 4 -2.37 -17.17 16.37
C LEU A 4 -0.87 -17.26 16.11
N SER A 5 -0.50 -17.80 14.95
CA SER A 5 0.87 -17.62 14.44
C SER A 5 1.14 -16.16 14.09
N ASP A 6 2.41 -15.78 14.04
CA ASP A 6 2.82 -14.41 13.69
C ASP A 6 2.24 -13.95 12.35
N ARG A 7 2.18 -14.85 11.35
CA ARG A 7 1.61 -14.54 10.03
C ARG A 7 0.10 -14.35 10.08
N GLU A 8 -0.63 -15.23 10.76
CA GLU A 8 -2.08 -15.07 10.92
C GLU A 8 -2.42 -13.80 11.72
N GLY A 9 -1.60 -13.47 12.72
CA GLY A 9 -1.72 -12.22 13.46
C GLY A 9 -1.52 -11.00 12.57
N ALA A 10 -0.51 -11.00 11.71
CA ALA A 10 -0.23 -9.93 10.76
C ALA A 10 -1.35 -9.77 9.72
N GLU A 11 -1.84 -10.87 9.14
CA GLU A 11 -2.96 -10.86 8.19
C GLU A 11 -4.23 -10.27 8.82
N LYS A 12 -4.58 -10.68 10.04
CA LYS A 12 -5.72 -10.10 10.77
C LYS A 12 -5.53 -8.62 11.13
N ALA A 13 -4.30 -8.18 11.37
CA ALA A 13 -4.02 -6.77 11.62
C ALA A 13 -4.24 -5.93 10.35
N ILE A 14 -3.89 -6.44 9.17
CA ILE A 14 -4.19 -5.80 7.88
C ILE A 14 -5.70 -5.69 7.69
N GLU A 15 -6.44 -6.79 7.91
CA GLU A 15 -7.91 -6.81 7.78
C GLU A 15 -8.58 -5.77 8.71
N ALA A 16 -8.18 -5.73 9.99
CA ALA A 16 -8.73 -4.78 10.95
C ALA A 16 -8.42 -3.33 10.59
N LEU A 17 -7.23 -3.05 10.05
CA LEU A 17 -6.86 -1.71 9.58
C LEU A 17 -7.69 -1.30 8.36
N SER A 18 -7.87 -2.20 7.39
CA SER A 18 -8.71 -1.94 6.21
C SER A 18 -10.16 -1.65 6.59
N ASP A 19 -10.75 -2.45 7.49
CA ASP A 19 -12.13 -2.21 7.97
C ASP A 19 -12.26 -0.86 8.69
N PHE A 20 -11.28 -0.51 9.51
CA PHE A 20 -11.26 0.79 10.19
C PHE A 20 -11.19 1.96 9.20
N LEU A 21 -10.27 1.92 8.24
CA LEU A 21 -10.09 3.00 7.28
C LEU A 21 -11.28 3.14 6.31
N PHE A 22 -11.78 2.04 5.77
CA PHE A 22 -12.74 2.09 4.66
C PHE A 22 -14.20 1.98 5.10
N ASN A 23 -14.52 1.13 6.09
CA ASN A 23 -15.90 0.95 6.55
C ASN A 23 -16.25 1.88 7.71
N THR A 24 -15.34 2.05 8.68
CA THR A 24 -15.62 2.88 9.87
C THR A 24 -15.44 4.36 9.58
N LEU A 25 -14.33 4.76 8.95
CA LEU A 25 -14.07 6.16 8.59
C LEU A 25 -14.65 6.58 7.24
N GLY A 26 -15.01 5.61 6.38
CA GLY A 26 -15.62 5.87 5.08
C GLY A 26 -14.66 6.45 4.05
N LEU A 27 -13.37 6.13 4.14
CA LEU A 27 -12.39 6.54 3.12
C LEU A 27 -12.55 5.68 1.86
N ASP A 28 -12.28 6.26 0.70
CA ASP A 28 -12.22 5.51 -0.56
C ASP A 28 -11.08 4.49 -0.51
N SER A 29 -11.38 3.25 -0.90
CA SER A 29 -10.44 2.13 -0.80
C SER A 29 -9.54 1.96 -2.02
N GLN A 30 -9.89 2.58 -3.14
CA GLN A 30 -9.14 2.48 -4.39
C GLN A 30 -8.69 3.85 -4.88
N LEU A 31 -7.54 3.89 -5.55
CA LEU A 31 -7.04 5.07 -6.24
C LEU A 31 -7.96 5.49 -7.40
N SER A 32 -8.63 4.52 -8.01
CA SER A 32 -9.58 4.74 -9.11
C SER A 32 -10.80 5.56 -8.68
N ASP A 33 -11.28 5.38 -7.44
CA ASP A 33 -12.36 6.18 -6.83
C ASP A 33 -11.97 7.67 -6.68
N LEU A 34 -10.66 7.95 -6.61
CA LEU A 34 -10.09 9.30 -6.54
C LEU A 34 -9.70 9.86 -7.92
N GLY A 35 -10.01 9.14 -9.01
CA GLY A 35 -9.67 9.53 -10.38
C GLY A 35 -8.19 9.36 -10.72
N ILE A 36 -7.47 8.50 -10.00
CA ILE A 36 -6.07 8.16 -10.26
C ILE A 36 -6.02 6.83 -11.02
N ASP A 37 -5.33 6.83 -12.16
CA ASP A 37 -5.08 5.66 -12.99
C ASP A 37 -3.58 5.39 -13.17
N GLU A 38 -3.24 4.37 -13.95
CA GLU A 38 -1.86 3.94 -14.17
C GLU A 38 -1.00 4.95 -14.95
N SER A 39 -1.59 5.99 -15.57
CA SER A 39 -0.91 6.89 -16.51
C SER A 39 0.34 7.57 -15.94
N HIS A 40 0.36 7.80 -14.62
CA HIS A 40 1.44 8.50 -13.92
C HIS A 40 2.12 7.67 -12.82
N PHE A 41 1.84 6.37 -12.72
CA PHE A 41 2.39 5.52 -11.65
C PHE A 41 3.92 5.50 -11.65
N GLU A 42 4.56 5.43 -12.82
CA GLU A 42 6.03 5.46 -12.88
C GLU A 42 6.61 6.77 -12.34
N GLU A 43 5.98 7.91 -12.65
CA GLU A 43 6.43 9.22 -12.17
C GLU A 43 6.22 9.35 -10.66
N MET A 44 5.06 8.90 -10.16
CA MET A 44 4.75 8.86 -8.73
C MET A 44 5.72 7.96 -7.98
N ALA A 45 6.04 6.79 -8.52
CA ALA A 45 6.97 5.85 -7.90
C ALA A 45 8.40 6.40 -7.84
N LYS A 46 8.89 7.00 -8.93
CA LYS A 46 10.20 7.68 -8.95
C LYS A 46 10.27 8.81 -7.91
N LYS A 47 9.19 9.59 -7.77
CA LYS A 47 9.11 10.64 -6.74
C LYS A 47 9.07 10.06 -5.32
N ALA A 48 8.32 8.98 -5.10
CA ALA A 48 8.20 8.32 -3.81
C ALA A 48 9.53 7.70 -3.34
N CYS A 49 10.27 7.07 -4.24
CA CYS A 49 11.60 6.51 -3.96
C CYS A 49 12.71 7.58 -3.80
N GLY A 50 12.39 8.85 -4.07
CA GLY A 50 13.32 9.96 -3.87
C GLY A 50 14.61 9.88 -4.69
N PRO A 51 15.61 10.71 -4.36
CA PRO A 51 16.87 10.79 -5.12
C PRO A 51 17.72 9.51 -5.08
N THR A 52 17.56 8.69 -4.03
CA THR A 52 18.27 7.41 -3.86
C THR A 52 17.71 6.32 -4.77
N GLY A 53 16.46 6.47 -5.24
CA GLY A 53 15.79 5.47 -6.04
C GLY A 53 15.37 4.23 -5.25
N VAL A 54 15.46 4.26 -3.92
CA VAL A 54 15.04 3.16 -3.03
C VAL A 54 14.44 3.76 -1.76
N ILE A 55 13.31 3.22 -1.33
CA ILE A 55 12.75 3.48 0.00
C ILE A 55 13.31 2.41 0.94
N GLU A 56 14.21 2.82 1.85
CA GLU A 56 14.80 1.92 2.85
C GLU A 56 13.80 1.70 4.01
N GLY A 57 13.62 0.46 4.45
CA GLY A 57 12.63 0.11 5.48
C GLY A 57 12.77 -1.32 6.01
N PHE A 58 11.67 -1.90 6.49
CA PHE A 58 11.64 -3.34 6.83
C PHE A 58 11.89 -4.22 5.62
N ALA A 59 11.47 -3.74 4.44
CA ALA A 59 11.84 -4.26 3.14
C ALA A 59 12.20 -3.05 2.26
N ASP A 60 13.29 -3.16 1.51
CA ASP A 60 13.70 -2.14 0.55
C ASP A 60 12.76 -2.16 -0.66
N LEU A 61 12.26 -0.99 -1.07
CA LEU A 61 11.35 -0.86 -2.20
C LEU A 61 11.97 -0.04 -3.33
N THR A 62 12.01 -0.63 -4.52
CA THR A 62 12.39 0.06 -5.77
C THR A 62 11.18 0.75 -6.40
N PRO A 63 11.36 1.61 -7.42
CA PRO A 63 10.24 2.23 -8.11
C PRO A 63 9.31 1.20 -8.76
N GLU A 64 9.83 0.05 -9.20
CA GLU A 64 9.02 -1.04 -9.76
C GLU A 64 8.11 -1.64 -8.69
N ASP A 65 8.62 -1.89 -7.49
CA ASP A 65 7.82 -2.40 -6.36
C ASP A 65 6.70 -1.41 -5.99
N VAL A 66 7.01 -0.12 -5.98
CA VAL A 66 6.03 0.94 -5.70
C VAL A 66 4.96 1.02 -6.79
N VAL A 67 5.31 0.87 -8.08
CA VAL A 67 4.32 0.77 -9.16
C VAL A 67 3.41 -0.44 -8.96
N ASN A 68 3.96 -1.59 -8.58
CA ASN A 68 3.16 -2.79 -8.31
C ASN A 68 2.22 -2.59 -7.13
N ILE A 69 2.66 -1.91 -6.07
CA ILE A 69 1.81 -1.53 -4.93
C ILE A 69 0.67 -0.60 -5.40
N TYR A 70 0.95 0.43 -6.21
CA TYR A 70 -0.11 1.29 -6.75
C TYR A 70 -1.14 0.51 -7.58
N LYS A 71 -0.70 -0.47 -8.38
CA LYS A 71 -1.61 -1.35 -9.13
C LYS A 71 -2.47 -2.23 -8.24
N MET A 72 -1.97 -2.64 -7.07
CA MET A 72 -2.78 -3.36 -6.08
C MET A 72 -3.84 -2.48 -5.41
N CYS A 73 -3.69 -1.15 -5.50
CA CYS A 73 -4.60 -0.16 -4.94
C CYS A 73 -5.58 0.42 -5.97
N LEU A 74 -5.61 -0.07 -7.20
CA LEU A 74 -6.61 0.32 -8.21
C LEU A 74 -7.93 -0.42 -8.01
#